data_AF-A0AAD9LT80-F1
#
_entry.id   AF-A0AAD9LT80-F1
#
_cell.length_a   1.000
_cell.length_b   1.000
_cell.length_c   1.000
_cell.angle_alpha   90.00
_cell.angle_beta   90.00
_cell.angle_gamma   90.00
#
_symmetry.space_group_name_H-M   'P 1'
#
loop_
_entity.id
_entity.type
_entity.pdbx_description
1 polymer ?
#
loop_
_entity_poly.entity_id
_entity_poly.type
_entity_poly.pdbx_seq_one_letter_code
_entity_poly.pdbx_strand_id
1 'polypeptide(L)'
;MRSYIAIAFAAAASSSISAHRMHHSHAMRGLQMDMGGMDMSSHSMDMTSSSTSSSTMDMSMSMDMSSSTTSTVTSDEDYKCPVCGMSTKDMGYDNLNHISFANGQTVYTCGMAARSFDDYSFEVTDTAYLAANVAEFIVNSTDATTYAECKASCDECANGIKDPVTGDDVTMSNFQYVCLNNGQKIYFASLDSKNEYLNSVSSEPRHLVDSIICENETCSDAENITVLSAAAQAFVPDLSASGNSGSSATASGSSDALSMNSPSSLAFAVASVLAVVAAMA
;
A
#
# COMPACT_ATOMS: atom_id res chain seq x y z
N MET A 1 -38.23 50.00 41.93
CA MET A 1 -37.01 49.94 41.08
C MET A 1 -37.22 48.80 40.10
N ARG A 2 -37.30 49.12 38.81
CA ARG A 2 -37.58 48.16 37.73
C ARG A 2 -36.25 47.57 37.24
N SER A 3 -36.05 46.26 37.38
CA SER A 3 -34.93 45.54 36.75
C SER A 3 -35.40 44.95 35.43
N TYR A 4 -34.77 45.39 34.34
CA TYR A 4 -34.94 44.83 33.00
C TYR A 4 -33.93 43.70 32.78
N ILE A 5 -34.44 42.52 32.41
CA ILE A 5 -33.64 41.39 31.92
C ILE A 5 -33.46 41.60 30.41
N ALA A 6 -32.21 41.73 29.96
CA ALA A 6 -31.87 41.75 28.54
C ALA A 6 -31.45 40.33 28.11
N ILE A 7 -32.19 39.76 27.16
CA ILE A 7 -31.87 38.49 26.50
C ILE A 7 -31.17 38.85 25.18
N ALA A 8 -29.91 38.44 25.02
CA ALA A 8 -29.17 38.57 23.77
C ALA A 8 -29.30 37.26 22.96
N PHE A 9 -29.89 37.35 21.77
CA PHE A 9 -29.86 36.28 20.77
C PHE A 9 -28.65 36.49 19.86
N ALA A 10 -27.71 35.55 19.87
CA ALA A 10 -26.62 35.50 18.89
C ALA A 10 -27.11 34.72 17.65
N ALA A 11 -27.15 35.39 16.50
CA ALA A 11 -27.41 34.77 15.21
C ALA A 11 -26.13 34.13 14.67
N ALA A 12 -26.18 32.83 14.38
CA ALA A 12 -25.12 32.12 13.66
C ALA A 12 -25.26 32.41 12.15
N ALA A 13 -24.23 33.02 11.57
CA ALA A 13 -24.09 33.15 10.12
C ALA A 13 -23.38 31.90 9.59
N SER A 14 -24.10 31.04 8.89
CA SER A 14 -23.54 29.93 8.13
C SER A 14 -23.07 30.45 6.76
N SER A 15 -21.76 30.63 6.61
CA SER A 15 -21.12 30.94 5.33
C SER A 15 -20.82 29.64 4.59
N SER A 16 -21.64 29.36 3.57
CA SER A 16 -21.43 28.27 2.61
C SER A 16 -20.28 28.63 1.67
N ILE A 17 -19.10 28.04 1.86
CA ILE A 17 -18.01 28.14 0.87
C ILE A 17 -18.20 27.01 -0.13
N SER A 18 -18.76 27.34 -1.30
CA SER A 18 -18.74 26.49 -2.48
C SER A 18 -17.31 26.42 -3.03
N ALA A 19 -16.63 25.30 -2.83
CA ALA A 19 -15.38 25.00 -3.51
C ALA A 19 -15.68 24.62 -4.98
N HIS A 20 -15.31 25.49 -5.91
CA HIS A 20 -15.32 25.20 -7.34
C HIS A 20 -14.19 24.22 -7.67
N ARG A 21 -14.58 22.99 -8.04
CA ARG A 21 -13.71 21.96 -8.62
C ARG A 21 -13.34 22.38 -10.04
N MET A 22 -12.10 22.82 -10.25
CA MET A 22 -11.58 23.08 -11.60
C MET A 22 -11.15 21.75 -12.25
N HIS A 23 -11.90 21.32 -13.26
CA HIS A 23 -11.53 20.21 -14.13
C HIS A 23 -10.42 20.65 -15.08
N HIS A 24 -9.19 20.14 -14.91
CA HIS A 24 -8.16 20.24 -15.94
C HIS A 24 -8.46 19.24 -17.06
N SER A 25 -8.78 19.77 -18.24
CA SER A 25 -8.95 19.00 -19.46
C SER A 25 -7.61 18.98 -20.19
N HIS A 26 -6.98 17.81 -20.30
CA HIS A 26 -5.80 17.61 -21.16
C HIS A 26 -6.25 17.58 -22.63
N ALA A 27 -5.91 18.62 -23.38
CA ALA A 27 -6.05 18.66 -24.82
C ALA A 27 -4.93 17.82 -25.45
N MET A 28 -5.29 16.66 -26.01
CA MET A 28 -4.43 15.85 -26.87
C MET A 28 -4.21 16.59 -28.19
N ARG A 29 -3.03 17.20 -28.35
CA ARG A 29 -2.60 17.81 -29.61
C ARG A 29 -1.92 16.72 -30.44
N GLY A 30 -2.69 16.13 -31.36
CA GLY A 30 -2.17 15.19 -32.35
C GLY A 30 -1.16 15.88 -33.26
N LEU A 31 0.09 15.42 -33.22
CA LEU A 31 1.06 15.64 -34.29
C LEU A 31 1.08 14.38 -35.15
N GLN A 32 0.40 14.51 -36.27
CA GLN A 32 0.40 13.61 -37.41
C GLN A 32 1.81 13.65 -38.04
N MET A 33 2.57 12.56 -37.87
CA MET A 33 3.83 12.36 -38.59
C MET A 33 3.52 11.60 -39.88
N ASP A 34 3.74 12.29 -40.99
CA ASP A 34 3.54 11.84 -42.36
C ASP A 34 4.58 10.79 -42.76
N MET A 35 4.12 9.63 -43.21
CA MET A 35 4.95 8.52 -43.69
C MET A 35 5.16 8.68 -45.20
N GLY A 36 6.19 9.44 -45.56
CA GLY A 36 6.69 9.57 -46.93
C GLY A 36 7.70 8.47 -47.24
N GLY A 37 7.35 7.60 -48.20
CA GLY A 37 8.11 6.40 -48.55
C GLY A 37 9.50 6.61 -49.14
N MET A 38 10.33 5.59 -48.94
CA MET A 38 11.48 5.28 -49.79
C MET A 38 11.51 3.76 -49.98
N ASP A 39 11.04 3.32 -51.13
CA ASP A 39 11.41 2.06 -51.76
C ASP A 39 12.65 2.34 -52.62
N MET A 40 13.66 1.46 -52.56
CA MET A 40 14.38 0.92 -53.71
C MET A 40 15.50 -0.01 -53.22
N SER A 41 15.22 -1.31 -53.36
CA SER A 41 15.98 -2.24 -54.20
C SER A 41 17.46 -2.55 -53.92
N SER A 42 17.67 -3.87 -53.73
CA SER A 42 18.74 -4.70 -54.28
C SER A 42 20.18 -4.38 -53.90
N HIS A 43 20.79 -5.22 -53.07
CA HIS A 43 22.13 -5.76 -53.32
C HIS A 43 22.20 -7.22 -52.81
N SER A 44 22.26 -8.12 -53.79
CA SER A 44 22.58 -9.53 -53.65
C SER A 44 24.09 -9.67 -53.45
N MET A 45 24.51 -10.40 -52.41
CA MET A 45 25.83 -11.02 -52.33
C MET A 45 25.69 -12.37 -51.63
N ASP A 46 25.60 -13.41 -52.44
CA ASP A 46 25.82 -14.81 -52.08
C ASP A 46 27.34 -15.03 -51.90
N MET A 47 27.74 -15.64 -50.78
CA MET A 47 29.05 -16.30 -50.64
C MET A 47 28.89 -17.53 -49.74
N THR A 48 28.57 -18.65 -50.36
CA THR A 48 28.92 -19.99 -49.86
C THR A 48 30.43 -20.15 -49.80
N SER A 49 30.98 -20.56 -48.64
CA SER A 49 31.97 -21.65 -48.53
C SER A 49 32.30 -21.96 -47.07
N SER A 50 32.14 -23.24 -46.78
CA SER A 50 32.41 -23.98 -45.55
C SER A 50 33.83 -23.83 -45.01
N SER A 51 33.97 -23.91 -43.67
CA SER A 51 35.00 -24.72 -42.97
C SER A 51 34.82 -24.64 -41.45
N THR A 52 34.39 -25.76 -40.87
CA THR A 52 34.94 -26.40 -39.65
C THR A 52 35.90 -25.56 -38.79
N SER A 53 35.55 -25.33 -37.52
CA SER A 53 36.32 -25.76 -36.35
C SER A 53 35.67 -25.33 -35.03
N SER A 54 35.28 -26.34 -34.25
CA SER A 54 35.44 -26.48 -32.80
C SER A 54 35.68 -25.24 -31.94
N SER A 55 34.76 -24.97 -31.01
CA SER A 55 35.02 -25.05 -29.55
C SER A 55 33.75 -24.68 -28.78
N THR A 56 33.02 -25.70 -28.33
CA THR A 56 32.03 -25.58 -27.25
C THR A 56 32.81 -25.39 -25.94
N MET A 57 32.87 -24.16 -25.44
CA MET A 57 33.30 -23.89 -24.07
C MET A 57 32.04 -23.91 -23.20
N ASP A 58 31.74 -25.10 -22.66
CA ASP A 58 30.87 -25.27 -21.50
C ASP A 58 31.63 -24.73 -20.28
N MET A 59 31.08 -23.71 -19.62
CA MET A 59 31.58 -23.23 -18.34
C MET A 59 30.45 -23.34 -17.31
N SER A 60 30.16 -24.58 -16.94
CA SER A 60 29.49 -24.92 -15.69
C SER A 60 30.42 -24.59 -14.52
N MET A 61 30.20 -23.47 -13.82
CA MET A 61 30.73 -23.27 -12.47
C MET A 61 29.59 -23.15 -11.47
N SER A 62 29.52 -24.21 -10.67
CA SER A 62 28.73 -24.45 -9.47
C SER A 62 28.79 -23.29 -8.47
N MET A 63 27.61 -22.90 -7.99
CA MET A 63 27.40 -22.04 -6.84
C MET A 63 27.68 -22.82 -5.55
N ASP A 64 28.64 -22.34 -4.76
CA ASP A 64 28.75 -22.66 -3.35
C ASP A 64 28.93 -21.33 -2.61
N MET A 65 27.83 -20.78 -2.11
CA MET A 65 27.81 -19.64 -1.19
C MET A 65 26.95 -20.01 0.01
N SER A 66 27.58 -20.72 0.94
CA SER A 66 27.18 -20.65 2.34
C SER A 66 27.67 -19.30 2.89
N SER A 67 26.83 -18.27 2.78
CA SER A 67 26.93 -17.08 3.61
C SER A 67 25.53 -16.65 4.02
N SER A 68 25.30 -16.69 5.33
CA SER A 68 24.16 -16.08 6.00
C SER A 68 24.26 -14.57 5.86
N THR A 69 23.79 -14.05 4.72
CA THR A 69 23.43 -12.67 4.49
C THR A 69 22.02 -12.72 3.94
N THR A 70 21.08 -12.10 4.67
CA THR A 70 19.70 -11.84 4.25
C THR A 70 19.68 -11.57 2.75
N SER A 71 19.24 -12.56 1.99
CA SER A 71 19.27 -12.48 0.54
C SER A 71 18.23 -11.45 0.14
N THR A 72 18.69 -10.26 -0.24
CA THR A 72 17.88 -9.33 -1.03
C THR A 72 17.61 -10.04 -2.35
N VAL A 73 16.53 -10.82 -2.39
CA VAL A 73 16.04 -11.42 -3.62
C VAL A 73 15.66 -10.25 -4.51
N THR A 74 16.51 -9.93 -5.47
CA THR A 74 16.14 -9.04 -6.57
C THR A 74 15.02 -9.77 -7.31
N SER A 75 13.77 -9.37 -7.08
CA SER A 75 12.64 -9.94 -7.83
C SER A 75 12.87 -9.65 -9.31
N ASP A 76 12.49 -10.57 -10.20
CA ASP A 76 12.48 -10.34 -11.65
C ASP A 76 11.24 -9.57 -12.13
N GLU A 77 10.25 -9.38 -11.24
CA GLU A 77 9.06 -8.57 -11.47
C GLU A 77 9.37 -7.09 -11.73
N ASP A 78 8.61 -6.49 -12.64
CA ASP A 78 8.58 -5.05 -12.85
C ASP A 78 7.54 -4.39 -11.93
N TYR A 79 7.97 -3.43 -11.13
CA TYR A 79 7.11 -2.66 -10.25
C TYR A 79 6.98 -1.22 -10.73
N LYS A 80 5.99 -0.49 -10.21
CA LYS A 80 5.87 0.95 -10.46
C LYS A 80 6.21 1.73 -9.20
N CYS A 81 7.08 2.72 -9.32
CA CYS A 81 7.46 3.59 -8.22
C CYS A 81 6.21 4.30 -7.65
N PRO A 82 5.95 4.25 -6.32
CA PRO A 82 4.76 4.89 -5.74
C PRO A 82 4.75 6.41 -5.92
N VAL A 83 5.93 7.02 -6.06
CA VAL A 83 6.11 8.47 -6.12
C VAL A 83 5.78 9.04 -7.50
N CYS A 84 6.22 8.38 -8.58
CA CYS A 84 6.11 8.93 -9.95
C CYS A 84 5.42 8.01 -10.95
N GLY A 85 5.11 6.77 -10.58
CA GLY A 85 4.43 5.78 -11.42
C GLY A 85 5.28 5.19 -12.55
N MET A 86 6.54 5.61 -12.67
CA MET A 86 7.50 5.00 -13.59
C MET A 86 7.78 3.57 -13.17
N SER A 87 7.95 2.72 -14.17
CA SER A 87 8.39 1.34 -13.99
C SER A 87 9.79 1.32 -13.34
N THR A 88 10.08 0.33 -12.50
CA THR A 88 11.39 0.14 -11.87
C THR A 88 12.33 -0.69 -12.74
N LYS A 89 11.88 -1.19 -13.91
CA LYS A 89 12.71 -1.95 -14.86
C LYS A 89 12.51 -1.64 -16.33
N ASP A 90 11.28 -1.55 -16.81
CA ASP A 90 10.95 -1.39 -18.24
C ASP A 90 11.56 -0.13 -18.86
N MET A 91 11.87 0.88 -18.03
CA MET A 91 12.51 2.13 -18.46
C MET A 91 14.05 2.09 -18.35
N GLY A 92 14.65 0.93 -18.09
CA GLY A 92 16.09 0.76 -17.91
C GLY A 92 16.59 1.06 -16.50
N TYR A 93 15.67 1.12 -15.53
CA TYR A 93 16.03 1.13 -14.11
C TYR A 93 16.28 -0.30 -13.63
N ASP A 94 16.92 -0.44 -12.48
CA ASP A 94 17.09 -1.72 -11.81
C ASP A 94 16.43 -1.65 -10.43
N ASN A 95 16.08 -2.81 -9.86
CA ASN A 95 15.54 -2.96 -8.51
C ASN A 95 16.59 -2.69 -7.40
N LEU A 96 17.57 -1.84 -7.67
CA LEU A 96 18.64 -1.43 -6.74
C LEU A 96 18.21 -0.23 -5.87
N ASN A 97 17.06 0.37 -6.15
CA ASN A 97 16.53 1.52 -5.43
C ASN A 97 15.25 1.12 -4.71
N HIS A 98 15.25 1.18 -3.37
CA HIS A 98 14.14 0.71 -2.56
C HIS A 98 14.21 1.20 -1.13
N ILE A 99 13.08 1.11 -0.43
CA ILE A 99 13.04 1.19 1.03
C ILE A 99 12.77 -0.20 1.58
N SER A 100 13.45 -0.58 2.66
CA SER A 100 13.10 -1.78 3.41
C SER A 100 12.53 -1.40 4.76
N PHE A 101 11.43 -2.06 5.11
CA PHE A 101 10.83 -1.98 6.41
C PHE A 101 11.55 -2.90 7.40
N ALA A 102 11.28 -2.70 8.69
CA ALA A 102 11.60 -3.66 9.73
C ALA A 102 11.19 -5.07 9.28
N ASN A 103 12.05 -6.05 9.57
CA ASN A 103 11.90 -7.44 9.13
C ASN A 103 12.03 -7.67 7.61
N GLY A 104 12.50 -6.68 6.84
CA GLY A 104 13.08 -6.88 5.50
C GLY A 104 12.11 -6.85 4.32
N GLN A 105 10.85 -6.47 4.54
CA GLN A 105 9.90 -6.25 3.44
C GLN A 105 10.27 -4.97 2.69
N THR A 106 10.17 -4.98 1.36
CA THR A 106 10.74 -3.93 0.52
C THR A 106 9.72 -3.32 -0.43
N VAL A 107 9.79 -2.00 -0.62
CA VAL A 107 9.05 -1.27 -1.66
C VAL A 107 10.05 -0.63 -2.63
N TYR A 108 9.92 -0.95 -3.91
CA TYR A 108 10.87 -0.54 -4.94
C TYR A 108 10.54 0.83 -5.51
N THR A 109 11.59 1.53 -5.95
CA THR A 109 11.50 2.84 -6.60
C THR A 109 12.34 2.86 -7.86
N CYS A 110 12.12 3.85 -8.73
CA CYS A 110 12.76 3.92 -10.04
C CYS A 110 14.12 4.64 -10.03
N GLY A 111 14.76 4.87 -8.87
CA GLY A 111 16.14 5.41 -8.82
C GLY A 111 16.37 6.73 -9.54
N MET A 112 15.34 7.59 -9.63
CA MET A 112 15.48 8.90 -10.26
C MET A 112 16.41 9.80 -9.44
N ALA A 113 17.16 10.65 -10.14
CA ALA A 113 17.95 11.70 -9.52
C ALA A 113 17.09 12.59 -8.62
N ALA A 114 17.72 13.14 -7.58
CA ALA A 114 17.06 14.03 -6.64
C ALA A 114 16.37 15.20 -7.36
N ARG A 115 15.18 15.57 -6.86
CA ARG A 115 14.36 16.65 -7.41
C ARG A 115 13.66 17.42 -6.30
N SER A 116 13.17 18.61 -6.64
CA SER A 116 12.40 19.44 -5.72
C SER A 116 11.00 18.87 -5.49
N PHE A 117 10.52 18.98 -4.25
CA PHE A 117 9.16 18.70 -3.82
C PHE A 117 8.61 19.93 -3.10
N ASP A 118 7.33 20.23 -3.25
CA ASP A 118 6.74 21.50 -2.75
C ASP A 118 6.83 21.66 -1.22
N ASP A 119 6.84 20.55 -0.48
CA ASP A 119 6.96 20.55 0.98
C ASP A 119 8.38 20.83 1.49
N TYR A 120 9.41 20.77 0.64
CA TYR A 120 10.81 20.83 1.05
C TYR A 120 11.61 21.88 0.27
N SER A 121 12.52 22.56 0.97
CA SER A 121 13.40 23.58 0.38
C SER A 121 14.69 23.01 -0.23
N PHE A 122 14.78 21.69 -0.37
CA PHE A 122 15.94 20.96 -0.87
C PHE A 122 15.48 19.81 -1.77
N GLU A 123 16.39 19.33 -2.61
CA GLU A 123 16.10 18.21 -3.50
C GLU A 123 16.28 16.88 -2.77
N VAL A 124 15.39 15.93 -3.06
CA VAL A 124 15.45 14.56 -2.55
C VAL A 124 15.14 13.56 -3.65
N THR A 125 15.71 12.37 -3.53
CA THR A 125 15.39 11.20 -4.34
C THR A 125 13.97 10.73 -4.04
N ASP A 126 13.33 10.11 -5.03
CA ASP A 126 12.02 9.48 -4.83
C ASP A 126 12.08 8.41 -3.71
N THR A 127 13.22 7.73 -3.54
CA THR A 127 13.44 6.74 -2.47
C THR A 127 13.38 7.39 -1.08
N ALA A 128 14.14 8.47 -0.85
CA ALA A 128 14.14 9.16 0.43
C ALA A 128 12.80 9.85 0.71
N TYR A 129 12.16 10.41 -0.33
CA TYR A 129 10.83 10.99 -0.21
C TYR A 129 9.79 9.93 0.19
N LEU A 130 9.77 8.78 -0.48
CA LEU A 130 8.89 7.66 -0.14
C LEU A 130 9.14 7.18 1.29
N ALA A 131 10.40 6.99 1.68
CA ALA A 131 10.77 6.53 3.01
C ALA A 131 10.20 7.44 4.11
N ALA A 132 10.32 8.76 3.93
CA ALA A 132 9.81 9.71 4.89
C ALA A 132 8.28 9.79 4.89
N ASN A 133 7.64 9.71 3.72
CA ASN A 133 6.24 10.05 3.52
C ASN A 133 5.36 8.87 3.09
N VAL A 134 5.62 7.64 3.56
CA VAL A 134 4.87 6.46 3.10
C VAL A 134 3.35 6.66 3.20
N ALA A 135 2.88 7.34 4.27
CA ALA A 135 1.47 7.66 4.48
C ALA A 135 0.79 8.41 3.31
N GLU A 136 1.52 9.29 2.61
CA GLU A 136 1.01 10.02 1.44
C GLU A 136 0.67 9.10 0.28
N PHE A 137 1.36 7.96 0.18
CA PHE A 137 1.21 7.02 -0.93
C PHE A 137 0.24 5.89 -0.63
N ILE A 138 -0.34 5.83 0.58
CA ILE A 138 -1.29 4.79 0.95
C ILE A 138 -2.63 5.05 0.27
N VAL A 139 -3.11 4.03 -0.44
CA VAL A 139 -4.42 4.03 -1.08
C VAL A 139 -5.45 3.37 -0.16
N ASN A 140 -6.46 4.14 0.21
CA ASN A 140 -7.58 3.70 1.01
C ASN A 140 -8.55 2.86 0.15
N SER A 141 -9.18 1.81 0.72
CA SER A 141 -10.13 0.97 -0.02
C SER A 141 -11.36 1.72 -0.53
N THR A 142 -11.64 2.90 0.04
CA THR A 142 -12.69 3.80 -0.46
C THR A 142 -12.40 4.37 -1.86
N ASP A 143 -11.12 4.46 -2.26
CA ASP A 143 -10.74 4.78 -3.64
C ASP A 143 -10.67 3.49 -4.46
N ALA A 144 -11.85 2.98 -4.82
CA ALA A 144 -11.97 1.70 -5.53
C ALA A 144 -11.17 1.65 -6.86
N THR A 145 -10.93 2.80 -7.49
CA THR A 145 -10.19 2.87 -8.76
C THR A 145 -8.70 2.65 -8.57
N THR A 146 -8.09 3.42 -7.68
CA THR A 146 -6.65 3.31 -7.42
C THR A 146 -6.35 2.03 -6.64
N TYR A 147 -7.24 1.66 -5.70
CA TYR A 147 -7.08 0.46 -4.89
C TYR A 147 -7.12 -0.83 -5.73
N ALA A 148 -7.84 -0.83 -6.86
CA ALA A 148 -7.89 -1.97 -7.78
C ALA A 148 -6.54 -2.29 -8.44
N GLU A 149 -5.58 -1.36 -8.45
CA GLU A 149 -4.21 -1.63 -8.90
C GLU A 149 -3.51 -2.63 -7.98
N CYS A 150 -3.82 -2.59 -6.68
CA CYS A 150 -3.38 -3.58 -5.72
C CYS A 150 -4.32 -4.80 -5.77
N LYS A 151 -3.95 -5.79 -6.59
CA LYS A 151 -4.63 -7.09 -6.58
C LYS A 151 -4.58 -7.69 -5.17
N ALA A 152 -5.72 -8.21 -4.71
CA ALA A 152 -5.86 -8.95 -3.47
C ALA A 152 -5.24 -10.36 -3.56
N SER A 153 -3.94 -10.42 -3.86
CA SER A 153 -3.09 -11.60 -3.88
C SER A 153 -1.83 -11.32 -3.06
N CYS A 154 -1.11 -12.39 -2.70
CA CYS A 154 0.23 -12.29 -2.14
C CYS A 154 1.10 -13.36 -2.79
N ASP A 155 1.48 -13.10 -4.04
CA ASP A 155 2.32 -14.01 -4.81
C ASP A 155 3.75 -14.05 -4.20
N GLU A 156 4.17 -12.92 -3.62
CA GLU A 156 5.45 -12.73 -2.96
C GLU A 156 5.52 -13.42 -1.58
N CYS A 157 4.38 -13.77 -0.97
CA CYS A 157 4.35 -14.51 0.31
C CYS A 157 5.05 -15.87 0.21
N ALA A 158 5.14 -16.47 -0.98
CA ALA A 158 5.88 -17.71 -1.20
C ALA A 158 7.39 -17.58 -0.91
N ASN A 159 7.92 -16.36 -0.95
CA ASN A 159 9.33 -16.06 -0.74
C ASN A 159 9.68 -15.74 0.72
N GLY A 160 8.74 -15.90 1.65
CA GLY A 160 8.97 -15.70 3.09
C GLY A 160 8.98 -14.23 3.50
N ILE A 161 7.85 -13.55 3.33
CA ILE A 161 7.66 -12.17 3.77
C ILE A 161 7.35 -12.13 5.27
N LYS A 162 7.91 -11.13 5.95
CA LYS A 162 7.65 -10.86 7.36
C LYS A 162 6.76 -9.64 7.55
N ASP A 163 5.95 -9.68 8.59
CA ASP A 163 5.16 -8.55 9.07
C ASP A 163 6.11 -7.44 9.59
N PRO A 164 6.02 -6.20 9.09
CA PRO A 164 6.87 -5.09 9.53
C PRO A 164 6.76 -4.74 11.02
N VAL A 165 5.61 -5.01 11.64
CA VAL A 165 5.34 -4.67 13.04
C VAL A 165 5.76 -5.80 13.95
N THR A 166 5.35 -7.03 13.65
CA THR A 166 5.52 -8.17 14.57
C THR A 166 6.68 -9.10 14.22
N GLY A 167 7.12 -9.12 12.96
CA GLY A 167 8.10 -10.10 12.44
C GLY A 167 7.52 -11.48 12.17
N ASP A 168 6.20 -11.66 12.32
CA ASP A 168 5.51 -12.92 12.01
C ASP A 168 5.53 -13.23 10.51
N ASP A 169 5.37 -14.50 10.17
CA ASP A 169 5.26 -14.94 8.78
C ASP A 169 3.95 -14.47 8.13
N VAL A 170 4.07 -13.79 7.00
CA VAL A 170 2.95 -13.49 6.11
C VAL A 170 2.85 -14.60 5.07
N THR A 171 1.69 -15.23 5.01
CA THR A 171 1.39 -16.34 4.10
C THR A 171 0.13 -16.05 3.29
N MET A 172 -0.15 -16.84 2.26
CA MET A 172 -1.36 -16.71 1.44
C MET A 172 -2.68 -16.91 2.23
N SER A 173 -2.64 -17.45 3.46
CA SER A 173 -3.83 -17.70 4.27
C SER A 173 -4.13 -16.62 5.31
N ASN A 174 -3.13 -15.84 5.74
CA ASN A 174 -3.26 -14.84 6.79
C ASN A 174 -2.88 -13.42 6.35
N PHE A 175 -2.41 -13.22 5.11
CA PHE A 175 -1.97 -11.90 4.68
C PHE A 175 -3.09 -10.88 4.77
N GLN A 176 -2.73 -9.75 5.35
CA GLN A 176 -3.37 -8.48 5.15
C GLN A 176 -2.43 -7.58 4.35
N TYR A 177 -2.94 -6.54 3.69
CA TYR A 177 -2.08 -5.62 2.96
C TYR A 177 -2.52 -4.16 3.00
N VAL A 178 -1.56 -3.26 2.92
CA VAL A 178 -1.75 -1.85 2.61
C VAL A 178 -1.37 -1.65 1.14
N CYS A 179 -2.26 -1.03 0.38
CA CYS A 179 -2.02 -0.67 -1.00
C CYS A 179 -1.25 0.65 -1.07
N LEU A 180 -0.22 0.71 -1.90
CA LEU A 180 0.45 1.95 -2.27
C LEU A 180 0.04 2.37 -3.68
N ASN A 181 0.17 3.66 -3.97
CA ASN A 181 0.02 4.18 -5.33
C ASN A 181 0.80 3.33 -6.33
N ASN A 182 0.20 3.07 -7.49
CA ASN A 182 0.79 2.28 -8.56
C ASN A 182 0.97 0.78 -8.25
N GLY A 183 0.24 0.25 -7.26
CA GLY A 183 -0.02 -1.19 -7.13
C GLY A 183 0.95 -1.99 -6.25
N GLN A 184 2.03 -1.37 -5.75
CA GLN A 184 2.89 -2.02 -4.75
C GLN A 184 2.18 -2.16 -3.40
N LYS A 185 2.57 -3.15 -2.60
CA LYS A 185 1.88 -3.52 -1.35
C LYS A 185 2.85 -3.64 -0.19
N ILE A 186 2.35 -3.30 1.00
CA ILE A 186 2.98 -3.65 2.28
C ILE A 186 2.12 -4.74 2.93
N TYR A 187 2.70 -5.88 3.28
CA TYR A 187 1.97 -7.03 3.83
C TYR A 187 2.12 -7.17 5.35
N PHE A 188 1.06 -7.66 5.97
CA PHE A 188 0.94 -7.87 7.41
C PHE A 188 0.38 -9.28 7.68
N ALA A 189 0.77 -9.90 8.79
CA ALA A 189 0.31 -11.23 9.18
C ALA A 189 -1.06 -11.22 9.87
N SER A 190 -1.56 -10.03 10.24
CA SER A 190 -2.84 -9.86 10.93
C SER A 190 -3.50 -8.50 10.63
N LEU A 191 -4.78 -8.35 10.97
CA LEU A 191 -5.47 -7.06 10.90
C LEU A 191 -4.96 -6.10 11.98
N ASP A 192 -4.58 -6.61 13.14
CA ASP A 192 -4.15 -5.80 14.27
C ASP A 192 -2.81 -5.11 13.98
N SER A 193 -1.82 -5.85 13.47
CA SER A 193 -0.53 -5.28 13.06
C SER A 193 -0.66 -4.29 11.91
N LYS A 194 -1.54 -4.57 10.93
CA LYS A 194 -1.87 -3.58 9.89
C LYS A 194 -2.43 -2.28 10.47
N ASN A 195 -3.37 -2.39 11.41
CA ASN A 195 -4.01 -1.22 12.02
C ASN A 195 -3.02 -0.45 12.91
N GLU A 196 -2.12 -1.13 13.61
CA GLU A 196 -1.05 -0.50 14.37
C GLU A 196 -0.13 0.37 13.49
N TYR A 197 0.29 -0.18 12.34
CA TYR A 197 1.05 0.55 11.35
C TYR A 197 0.29 1.76 10.81
N LEU A 198 -0.94 1.57 10.36
CA LEU A 198 -1.76 2.64 9.76
C LEU A 198 -2.04 3.80 10.73
N ASN A 199 -2.14 3.53 12.03
CA ASN A 199 -2.33 4.57 13.04
C ASN A 199 -1.05 5.38 13.35
N SER A 200 0.11 4.87 12.96
CA SER A 200 1.41 5.43 13.35
C SER A 200 2.22 5.99 12.16
N VAL A 201 1.92 5.55 10.94
CA VAL A 201 2.67 5.92 9.71
C VAL A 201 2.69 7.43 9.40
N SER A 202 1.73 8.20 9.92
CA SER A 202 1.65 9.66 9.76
C SER A 202 2.12 10.45 10.99
N SER A 203 2.74 9.79 11.97
CA SER A 203 3.21 10.45 13.21
C SER A 203 4.63 11.03 13.09
N GLU A 204 5.52 10.36 12.35
CA GLU A 204 6.89 10.80 12.11
C GLU A 204 7.44 10.23 10.79
N PRO A 205 8.47 10.86 10.20
CA PRO A 205 9.14 10.30 9.03
C PRO A 205 9.70 8.90 9.28
N ARG A 206 9.64 8.03 8.27
CA ARG A 206 10.30 6.71 8.28
C ARG A 206 9.78 5.74 9.33
N HIS A 207 8.50 5.83 9.70
CA HIS A 207 7.89 4.85 10.61
C HIS A 207 8.05 3.41 10.09
N LEU A 208 8.78 2.57 10.86
CA LEU A 208 9.20 1.21 10.55
C LEU A 208 10.10 1.03 9.31
N VAL A 209 10.62 2.10 8.72
CA VAL A 209 11.61 1.99 7.64
C VAL A 209 13.00 1.79 8.26
N ASP A 210 13.65 0.67 7.93
CA ASP A 210 14.97 0.28 8.47
C ASP A 210 16.12 0.70 7.53
N SER A 211 15.89 0.65 6.22
CA SER A 211 16.90 1.06 5.23
C SER A 211 16.30 1.80 4.04
N ILE A 212 17.11 2.70 3.48
CA ILE A 212 16.76 3.56 2.35
C ILE A 212 17.91 3.44 1.36
N ILE A 213 17.71 2.65 0.30
CA ILE A 213 18.76 2.18 -0.60
C ILE A 213 18.61 2.83 -1.98
N CYS A 214 19.68 3.45 -2.46
CA CYS A 214 19.83 4.02 -3.79
C CYS A 214 21.05 3.37 -4.44
N GLU A 215 20.88 2.76 -5.61
CA GLU A 215 21.97 2.08 -6.34
C GLU A 215 22.77 1.08 -5.48
N ASN A 216 22.08 0.28 -4.63
CA ASN A 216 22.66 -0.65 -3.65
C ASN A 216 23.46 -0.04 -2.48
N GLU A 217 23.46 1.28 -2.33
CA GLU A 217 24.05 1.96 -1.19
C GLU A 217 22.99 2.75 -0.42
N THR A 218 23.28 3.15 0.82
CA THR A 218 22.37 4.06 1.53
C THR A 218 22.25 5.38 0.77
N CYS A 219 21.02 5.83 0.51
CA CYS A 219 20.79 7.10 -0.16
C CYS A 219 21.45 8.25 0.61
N SER A 220 22.20 9.11 -0.08
CA SER A 220 22.93 10.23 0.54
C SER A 220 22.03 11.25 1.26
N ASP A 221 20.75 11.27 0.91
CA ASP A 221 19.70 12.17 1.39
C ASP A 221 18.66 11.48 2.28
N ALA A 222 18.91 10.22 2.70
CA ALA A 222 18.00 9.36 3.45
C ALA A 222 17.35 10.03 4.68
N GLU A 223 18.11 10.90 5.37
CA GLU A 223 17.70 11.52 6.63
C GLU A 223 17.39 13.03 6.50
N ASN A 224 17.49 13.61 5.31
CA ASN A 224 17.29 15.06 5.12
C ASN A 224 15.87 15.51 5.51
N ILE A 225 14.88 14.65 5.26
CA ILE A 225 13.50 14.92 5.63
C ILE A 225 13.31 14.63 7.13
N THR A 226 13.01 15.67 7.90
CA THR A 226 12.79 15.59 9.36
C THR A 226 11.35 15.89 9.77
N VAL A 227 10.54 16.38 8.84
CA VAL A 227 9.11 16.67 9.02
C VAL A 227 8.38 16.06 7.84
N LEU A 228 7.25 15.41 8.10
CA LEU A 228 6.38 14.82 7.07
C LEU A 228 5.87 15.88 6.08
N SER A 229 5.57 15.47 4.85
CA SER A 229 4.82 16.28 3.89
C SER A 229 3.44 16.63 4.43
N ALA A 230 2.84 17.71 3.95
CA ALA A 230 1.49 18.08 4.34
C ALA A 230 0.48 16.96 4.03
N ALA A 231 0.67 16.25 2.91
CA ALA A 231 -0.19 15.14 2.51
C ALA A 231 -0.03 13.92 3.45
N ALA A 232 1.19 13.56 3.84
CA ALA A 232 1.43 12.47 4.79
C ALA A 232 0.82 12.78 6.18
N GLN A 233 0.89 14.04 6.64
CA GLN A 233 0.27 14.47 7.90
C GLN A 233 -1.27 14.45 7.83
N ALA A 234 -1.85 14.69 6.65
CA ALA A 234 -3.29 14.68 6.42
C ALA A 234 -3.87 13.28 6.23
N PHE A 235 -3.04 12.23 6.26
CA PHE A 235 -3.46 10.86 6.06
C PHE A 235 -4.50 10.43 7.11
N VAL A 236 -5.58 9.81 6.64
CA VAL A 236 -6.63 9.21 7.48
C VAL A 236 -6.68 7.71 7.20
N PRO A 237 -6.41 6.85 8.21
CA PRO A 237 -6.29 5.43 8.00
C PRO A 237 -7.62 4.75 7.70
N ASP A 238 -7.56 3.71 6.86
CA ASP A 238 -8.64 2.74 6.66
C ASP A 238 -8.34 1.44 7.39
N LEU A 239 -9.14 1.17 8.43
CA LEU A 239 -8.97 0.01 9.29
C LEU A 239 -9.79 -1.20 8.82
N SER A 240 -10.41 -1.12 7.63
CA SER A 240 -11.15 -2.21 7.02
C SER A 240 -10.23 -3.37 6.68
N ALA A 241 -10.66 -4.62 6.84
CA ALA A 241 -9.84 -5.79 6.47
C ALA A 241 -9.50 -5.79 4.97
N SER A 242 -8.25 -6.12 4.64
CA SER A 242 -7.72 -6.12 3.27
C SER A 242 -6.89 -7.37 3.09
N GLY A 243 -7.44 -8.42 2.48
CA GLY A 243 -6.73 -9.70 2.37
C GLY A 243 -7.66 -10.85 2.01
N ASN A 244 -7.10 -12.07 1.97
CA ASN A 244 -7.92 -13.24 1.75
C ASN A 244 -8.88 -13.38 2.95
N SER A 245 -10.19 -13.35 2.67
CA SER A 245 -11.23 -13.59 3.66
C SER A 245 -11.26 -15.07 4.02
N GLY A 246 -10.18 -15.58 4.60
CA GLY A 246 -10.12 -16.84 5.31
C GLY A 246 -10.73 -16.63 6.69
N SER A 247 -12.06 -16.73 6.76
CA SER A 247 -12.82 -16.72 8.01
C SER A 247 -12.09 -17.46 9.13
N SER A 248 -11.67 -16.72 10.15
CA SER A 248 -11.17 -17.30 11.38
C SER A 248 -12.34 -17.81 12.23
N ALA A 249 -12.19 -19.04 12.72
CA ALA A 249 -12.89 -19.67 13.84
C ALA A 249 -14.39 -20.02 13.69
N THR A 250 -14.60 -21.27 13.27
CA THR A 250 -15.62 -22.15 13.87
C THR A 250 -15.52 -22.14 15.40
N ALA A 251 -16.42 -21.43 16.06
CA ALA A 251 -16.74 -21.72 17.45
C ALA A 251 -17.60 -22.99 17.50
N SER A 252 -16.97 -24.11 17.81
CA SER A 252 -17.65 -25.34 18.23
C SER A 252 -18.45 -25.07 19.51
N GLY A 253 -19.74 -24.83 19.35
CA GLY A 253 -20.75 -24.91 20.41
C GLY A 253 -21.69 -26.06 20.11
N SER A 254 -21.29 -27.27 20.51
CA SER A 254 -22.11 -28.48 20.43
C SER A 254 -23.29 -28.36 21.37
N SER A 255 -24.51 -28.37 20.84
CA SER A 255 -25.73 -28.74 21.59
C SER A 255 -26.78 -29.22 20.60
N ASP A 256 -27.11 -30.51 20.74
CA ASP A 256 -28.05 -31.27 19.94
C ASP A 256 -29.41 -30.57 19.75
N ALA A 257 -29.82 -30.43 18.50
CA ALA A 257 -31.16 -30.00 18.13
C ALA A 257 -32.12 -31.20 18.19
N LEU A 258 -32.93 -31.26 19.24
CA LEU A 258 -34.17 -32.05 19.21
C LEU A 258 -35.31 -31.17 18.69
N SER A 259 -35.60 -31.39 17.41
CA SER A 259 -36.80 -30.99 16.70
C SER A 259 -38.05 -31.56 17.36
N MET A 260 -38.98 -30.72 17.82
CA MET A 260 -40.42 -31.05 17.89
C MET A 260 -41.28 -29.78 17.83
N ASN A 261 -41.92 -29.63 16.66
CA ASN A 261 -43.32 -29.24 16.41
C ASN A 261 -44.03 -28.25 17.36
N SER A 262 -44.41 -27.08 16.84
CA SER A 262 -45.46 -26.22 17.41
C SER A 262 -46.84 -26.88 17.25
N PRO A 263 -47.79 -26.64 18.19
CA PRO A 263 -48.87 -25.73 17.82
C PRO A 263 -49.45 -24.88 18.97
N SER A 264 -50.06 -23.77 18.56
CA SER A 264 -51.25 -23.14 19.17
C SER A 264 -51.17 -22.59 20.59
N SER A 265 -50.98 -21.28 20.65
CA SER A 265 -51.36 -20.40 21.75
C SER A 265 -52.85 -20.52 22.09
N LEU A 266 -53.15 -20.95 23.32
CA LEU A 266 -54.44 -20.82 23.99
C LEU A 266 -54.23 -20.06 25.31
N ALA A 267 -55.05 -19.04 25.50
CA ALA A 267 -55.06 -18.11 26.63
C ALA A 267 -55.47 -18.77 27.96
N PHE A 268 -55.02 -18.20 29.09
CA PHE A 268 -55.74 -17.96 30.37
C PHE A 268 -54.72 -17.25 31.32
N ALA A 269 -54.87 -15.96 31.63
CA ALA A 269 -55.68 -15.36 32.70
C ALA A 269 -55.03 -15.36 34.11
N VAL A 270 -54.70 -14.13 34.55
CA VAL A 270 -54.89 -13.54 35.90
C VAL A 270 -54.06 -14.08 37.07
N ALA A 271 -53.23 -13.21 37.66
CA ALA A 271 -53.46 -12.68 39.03
C ALA A 271 -52.39 -11.64 39.43
N SER A 272 -52.88 -10.45 39.76
CA SER A 272 -52.15 -9.36 40.42
C SER A 272 -51.79 -9.73 41.85
N VAL A 273 -50.59 -9.34 42.31
CA VAL A 273 -50.36 -9.00 43.72
C VAL A 273 -49.47 -7.74 43.78
N LEU A 274 -50.10 -6.65 44.19
CA LEU A 274 -49.45 -5.47 44.75
C LEU A 274 -48.84 -5.85 46.12
N ALA A 275 -47.58 -5.51 46.37
CA ALA A 275 -47.07 -5.32 47.71
C ALA A 275 -46.11 -4.13 47.73
N VAL A 276 -46.62 -3.02 48.24
CA VAL A 276 -45.85 -1.86 48.71
C VAL A 276 -45.35 -2.21 50.11
N VAL A 277 -44.05 -2.10 50.35
CA VAL A 277 -43.50 -1.85 51.69
C VAL A 277 -42.43 -0.78 51.57
N ALA A 278 -42.76 0.40 52.07
CA ALA A 278 -41.81 1.42 52.48
C ALA A 278 -41.53 1.20 53.98
N ALA A 279 -40.25 1.25 54.38
CA ALA A 279 -39.82 1.82 55.67
C ALA A 279 -38.32 1.60 55.96
N MET A 280 -37.60 2.73 56.07
CA MET A 280 -36.66 3.09 57.16
C MET A 280 -35.32 2.36 57.26
N ALA A 281 -34.25 3.04 56.80
CA ALA A 281 -33.06 3.38 57.58
C ALA A 281 -32.32 4.54 56.90
#